data_AF-A0A848FEX8-F1
#
_entry.id   AF-A0A848FEX8-F1
#
_cell.length_a   1.000
_cell.length_b   1.000
_cell.length_c   1.000
_cell.angle_alpha   90.00
_cell.angle_beta   90.00
_cell.angle_gamma   90.00
#
_symmetry.space_group_name_H-M   'P 1'
#
loop_
_entity.id
_entity.type
_entity.pdbx_description
1 polymer ?
#
loop_
_entity_poly.entity_id
_entity_poly.type
_entity_poly.pdbx_seq_one_letter_code
_entity_poly.pdbx_strand_id
1 'polypeptide(L)' 'MESTSIFCPTSEGPPAEYVSAMADLEKRAGRGELTLRQVRHEIFALRERYGAEVALVMQWAARSH' A
#
# COMPACT_ATOMS: atom_id res chain seq x y z
N MET A 1 8.80 -1.55 34.07
CA MET A 1 8.95 -0.68 32.89
C MET A 1 8.53 -1.50 31.69
N GLU A 2 7.26 -1.40 31.34
CA GLU A 2 6.66 -2.09 30.21
C GLU A 2 6.94 -1.25 28.97
N SER A 3 8.03 -1.57 28.26
CA SER A 3 8.23 -1.04 26.92
C SER A 3 7.31 -1.80 25.99
N THR A 4 6.09 -1.28 25.84
CA THR A 4 5.10 -1.67 24.85
C THR A 4 5.62 -1.33 23.45
N SER A 5 6.62 -2.07 22.98
CA SER A 5 6.97 -2.12 21.58
C SER A 5 6.13 -3.23 20.96
N ILE A 6 4.90 -2.87 20.57
CA ILE A 6 4.12 -3.68 19.64
C ILE A 6 4.78 -3.50 18.27
N PHE A 7 5.95 -4.10 18.10
CA PHE A 7 6.43 -4.46 16.78
C PHE A 7 5.53 -5.61 16.35
N CYS A 8 4.43 -5.28 15.68
CA CYS A 8 3.58 -6.28 15.06
C CYS A 8 4.36 -6.83 13.86
N PRO A 9 4.87 -8.07 13.89
CA PRO A 9 5.54 -8.65 12.74
C PRO A 9 4.47 -9.37 11.92
N THR A 10 3.56 -8.63 11.27
CA THR A 10 2.67 -9.27 10.27
C THR A 10 3.45 -9.39 8.95
N SER A 11 4.43 -10.29 8.95
CA SER A 11 5.30 -10.63 7.82
C SER A 11 4.66 -11.70 6.95
N GLU A 12 3.46 -11.43 6.41
CA GLU A 12 2.78 -12.30 5.43
C GLU A 12 2.56 -11.63 4.06
N GLY A 13 3.02 -10.38 3.89
CA GLY A 13 2.86 -9.63 2.65
C GLY A 13 1.71 -8.62 2.71
N PRO A 14 1.42 -7.93 1.60
CA PRO A 14 0.32 -6.97 1.56
C PRO A 14 -1.04 -7.68 1.70
N PRO A 15 -2.02 -7.09 2.41
CA PRO A 15 -3.39 -7.59 2.41
C PRO A 15 -3.93 -7.73 0.98
N ALA A 16 -4.72 -8.78 0.72
CA ALA A 16 -5.24 -9.05 -0.63
C ALA A 16 -6.09 -7.88 -1.17
N GLU A 17 -6.83 -7.21 -0.29
CA GLU A 17 -7.63 -6.03 -0.61
C GLU A 17 -6.77 -4.83 -0.99
N TYR A 18 -5.59 -4.67 -0.36
CA TYR A 18 -4.63 -3.65 -0.73
C TYR A 18 -4.09 -3.91 -2.14
N VAL A 19 -3.72 -5.15 -2.45
CA VAL A 19 -3.23 -5.55 -3.78
C VAL A 19 -4.30 -5.33 -4.85
N SER A 20 -5.54 -5.77 -4.58
CA SER A 20 -6.65 -5.58 -5.51
C SER A 20 -6.95 -4.10 -5.75
N ALA A 21 -6.90 -3.27 -4.71
CA ALA A 21 -7.12 -1.83 -4.84
C ALA A 21 -6.00 -1.15 -5.64
N MET A 22 -4.73 -1.52 -5.41
CA MET A 22 -3.60 -1.02 -6.22
C MET A 22 -3.75 -1.42 -7.70
N ALA A 23 -4.10 -2.67 -7.98
CA ALA A 23 -4.31 -3.15 -9.35
C ALA A 23 -5.47 -2.44 -10.07
N ASP A 24 -6.54 -2.07 -9.35
CA ASP A 24 -7.63 -1.26 -9.91
C ASP A 24 -7.15 0.16 -10.27
N LEU A 25 -6.40 0.81 -9.36
CA LEU A 25 -5.83 2.14 -9.60
C LEU A 25 -4.90 2.14 -10.82
N GLU A 26 -4.05 1.12 -10.96
CA GLU A 26 -3.15 0.96 -12.11
C GLU A 26 -3.93 0.79 -13.42
N LYS A 27 -4.99 -0.02 -13.44
CA LYS A 27 -5.85 -0.19 -14.62
C LYS A 27 -6.51 1.12 -15.04
N ARG A 28 -7.07 1.85 -14.08
CA ARG A 28 -7.75 3.13 -14.33
C ARG A 28 -6.77 4.21 -14.80
N ALA A 29 -5.57 4.24 -14.21
CA ALA A 29 -4.48 5.11 -14.66
C ALA A 29 -4.03 4.76 -16.09
N GLY A 30 -3.86 3.48 -16.41
CA GLY A 30 -3.47 3.01 -17.75
C GLY A 30 -4.51 3.30 -18.84
N ARG A 31 -5.79 3.43 -18.47
CA ARG A 31 -6.87 3.86 -19.36
C ARG A 31 -7.00 5.38 -19.48
N GLY A 32 -6.24 6.17 -18.71
CA GLY A 32 -6.37 7.63 -18.66
C GLY A 32 -7.62 8.12 -17.93
N GLU A 33 -8.29 7.26 -17.16
CA GLU A 33 -9.47 7.62 -16.36
C GLU A 33 -9.10 8.46 -15.12
N LEU A 34 -7.82 8.46 -14.76
CA LEU A 34 -7.26 9.22 -13.64
C LEU A 34 -6.09 10.09 -14.10
N THR A 35 -6.10 11.35 -13.67
CA THR A 35 -4.92 12.21 -13.77
C THR A 35 -3.83 11.75 -12.81
N LEU A 36 -2.56 12.08 -13.10
CA LEU A 36 -1.43 11.78 -12.21
C LEU A 36 -1.66 12.32 -10.77
N ARG A 37 -2.30 13.48 -10.65
CA ARG A 37 -2.66 14.07 -9.35
C ARG A 37 -3.66 13.20 -8.58
N GLN A 38 -4.68 12.69 -9.27
CA GLN A 38 -5.68 11.80 -8.66
C GLN A 38 -5.06 10.46 -8.26
N VAL A 39 -4.26 9.84 -9.14
CA VAL A 39 -3.55 8.59 -8.82
C VAL A 39 -2.69 8.75 -7.57
N ARG A 40 -1.93 9.85 -7.46
CA ARG A 40 -1.11 10.13 -6.28
C ARG A 40 -1.97 10.21 -5.01
N HIS A 41 -3.07 10.96 -5.07
CA HIS A 41 -3.96 11.10 -3.92
C HIS A 41 -4.57 9.77 -3.48
N GLU A 42 -5.04 8.95 -4.42
CA GLU A 42 -5.60 7.61 -4.14
C GLU A 42 -4.56 6.68 -3.51
N ILE A 43 -3.32 6.68 -4.00
CA ILE A 43 -2.23 5.87 -3.42
C ILE A 43 -1.94 6.29 -1.98
N PHE A 44 -1.91 7.60 -1.68
CA PHE A 44 -1.70 8.07 -0.31
C PHE A 44 -2.85 7.68 0.61
N ALA A 45 -4.10 7.91 0.18
CA ALA A 45 -5.29 7.53 0.94
C ALA A 45 -5.37 6.01 1.19
N LEU A 46 -4.98 5.21 0.19
CA LEU A 46 -4.91 3.77 0.32
C LEU A 46 -3.87 3.36 1.36
N ARG A 47 -2.66 3.92 1.30
CA ARG A 47 -1.62 3.61 2.30
C ARG A 47 -2.04 3.98 3.72
N GLU A 48 -2.64 5.15 3.89
CA GLU A 48 -3.14 5.60 5.19
C GLU A 48 -4.19 4.63 5.76
N ARG A 49 -5.15 4.19 4.94
CA ARG A 49 -6.19 3.23 5.35
C ARG A 49 -5.64 1.92 5.89
N TYR A 50 -4.54 1.43 5.31
CA TYR A 50 -3.92 0.15 5.70
C TYR A 50 -2.74 0.31 6.67
N GLY A 51 -2.45 1.53 7.15
CA GLY A 51 -1.26 1.79 7.96
C GLY A 51 0.05 1.43 7.24
N ALA A 52 0.04 1.45 5.90
CA ALA A 52 1.12 0.99 5.07
C ALA A 52 2.18 2.10 4.92
N GLU A 53 3.08 2.17 5.89
CA GLU A 53 4.23 3.08 5.82
C GLU A 53 5.08 2.79 4.58
N VAL A 54 5.80 3.82 4.11
CA VAL A 54 6.66 3.70 2.92
C VAL A 54 7.66 2.54 3.06
N ALA A 55 8.27 2.37 4.23
CA ALA A 55 9.21 1.28 4.49
C ALA A 55 8.54 -0.12 4.38
N LEU A 56 7.28 -0.24 4.79
CA LEU A 56 6.52 -1.49 4.68
C LEU A 56 6.13 -1.79 3.23
N VAL A 57 5.67 -0.77 2.50
CA VAL A 57 5.36 -0.90 1.06
C VAL A 57 6.59 -1.30 0.25
N MET A 58 7.75 -0.72 0.56
CA MET A 58 9.02 -1.08 -0.09
C MET A 58 9.42 -2.53 0.20
N GLN A 59 9.20 -3.02 1.42
CA GLN A 59 9.45 -4.43 1.76
C GLN A 59 8.53 -5.38 0.98
N TRP A 60 7.25 -5.04 0.84
CA TRP A 60 6.31 -5.83 0.02
C TRP A 60 6.73 -5.86 -1.45
N ALA A 61 7.14 -4.72 -2.00
CA ALA A 61 7.61 -4.63 -3.39
C ALA A 61 8.89 -5.44 -3.61
N ALA A 62 9.87 -5.35 -2.69
CA ALA A 62 11.14 -6.08 -2.79
C ALA A 62 10.96 -7.61 -2.73
N ARG A 63 9.85 -8.10 -2.16
CA ARG A 63 9.57 -9.54 -2.00
C ARG A 63 8.68 -10.13 -3.10
N SER A 64 8.16 -9.29 -4.00
CA SER A 64 7.24 -9.70 -5.07
C SER A 64 7.95 -10.06 -6.39
N HIS A 65 9.26 -10.31 -6.35
CA HIS A 65 10.16 -10.60 -7.47
C HIS A 65 10.75 -12.01 -7.34
#